data_AF-A0A832GYY5-F1
#
_entry.id   AF-A0A832GYY5-F1
#
_cell.length_a   1.000
_cell.length_b   1.000
_cell.length_c   1.000
_cell.angle_alpha   90.00
_cell.angle_beta   90.00
_cell.angle_gamma   90.00
#
_symmetry.space_group_name_H-M   'P 1'
#
loop_
_entity.id
_entity.type
_entity.pdbx_description
1 polymer ?
#
loop_
_entity_poly.entity_id
_entity_poly.type
_entity_poly.pdbx_seq_one_letter_code
_entity_poly.pdbx_strand_id
1 'polypeptide(L)'
;MNNLFKMFLLVGLVAISGCGKRQGAYNTENFRKYFGENNGCFVLYDVNNRYYIRYNDELCNKKTDSLSANETVELMKENRYVQNDFNFESENSGSRLKGKSEKIMSENTAYETFKGIVKMQNETYYFSIAVELKDTSENKAKDICIKILNSLKIH
;
A
#
# COMPACT_ATOMS: atom_id res chain seq x y z
N MET A 1 38.27 -13.00 -54.89
CA MET A 1 38.46 -12.62 -53.47
C MET A 1 37.44 -11.56 -53.13
N ASN A 2 36.69 -11.85 -52.06
CA ASN A 2 35.47 -11.20 -51.62
C ASN A 2 35.69 -9.76 -51.15
N ASN A 3 34.68 -8.90 -51.31
CA ASN A 3 34.37 -7.79 -50.39
C ASN A 3 32.85 -7.52 -50.40
N LEU A 4 32.08 -8.59 -50.18
CA LEU A 4 30.63 -8.60 -50.04
C LEU A 4 30.26 -8.58 -48.56
N PHE A 5 30.51 -7.46 -47.86
CA PHE A 5 30.04 -7.25 -46.48
C PHE A 5 29.84 -5.74 -46.22
N LYS A 6 28.92 -5.13 -46.97
CA LYS A 6 28.34 -3.82 -46.65
C LYS A 6 26.81 -3.97 -46.65
N MET A 7 26.30 -4.73 -45.70
CA MET A 7 24.88 -4.80 -45.42
C MET A 7 24.72 -5.20 -43.95
N PHE A 8 23.74 -4.60 -43.28
CA PHE A 8 23.39 -4.75 -41.85
C PHE A 8 24.11 -3.84 -40.86
N LEU A 9 23.75 -2.55 -40.89
CA LEU A 9 23.73 -1.70 -39.70
C LEU A 9 22.40 -0.93 -39.68
N LEU A 10 21.31 -1.71 -39.67
CA LEU A 10 19.97 -1.27 -39.31
C LEU A 10 19.48 -2.28 -38.26
N VAL A 11 18.79 -1.77 -37.24
CA VAL A 11 18.26 -2.48 -36.06
C VAL A 11 19.20 -2.46 -34.85
N GLY A 12 19.10 -1.38 -34.08
CA GLY A 12 19.69 -1.32 -32.74
C GLY A 12 19.37 -0.06 -31.94
N LEU A 13 18.29 0.66 -32.27
CA LEU A 13 17.96 1.95 -31.65
C LEU A 13 16.46 2.13 -31.44
N VAL A 14 15.77 1.10 -30.92
CA VAL A 14 14.42 1.25 -30.35
C VAL A 14 14.25 0.29 -29.16
N ALA A 15 14.85 0.62 -28.03
CA ALA A 15 14.46 0.08 -26.71
C ALA A 15 14.93 1.00 -25.59
N ILE A 16 14.63 2.29 -25.70
CA ILE A 16 14.58 3.17 -24.53
C ILE A 16 13.20 3.83 -24.53
N SER A 17 12.14 3.01 -24.57
CA SER A 17 10.87 3.45 -24.00
C SER A 17 11.15 3.66 -22.52
N GLY A 18 11.38 4.93 -22.19
CA GLY A 18 11.78 5.39 -20.88
C GLY A 18 10.94 4.72 -19.81
N CYS A 19 11.66 4.14 -18.85
CA CYS A 19 11.16 3.79 -17.54
C CYS A 19 10.71 5.11 -16.87
N GLY A 20 9.55 5.62 -17.26
CA GLY A 20 8.91 6.78 -16.68
C GLY A 20 8.35 6.36 -15.33
N LYS A 21 9.22 6.27 -14.32
CA LYS A 21 8.79 6.29 -12.93
C LYS A 21 7.94 7.54 -12.77
N ARG A 22 6.63 7.38 -12.61
CA ARG A 22 5.76 8.44 -12.09
C ARG A 22 6.24 8.73 -10.66
N GLN A 23 7.25 9.57 -10.52
CA GLN A 23 7.55 10.25 -9.26
C GLN A 23 6.51 11.36 -9.07
N GLY A 24 5.25 10.97 -8.94
CA GLY A 24 4.29 11.79 -8.24
C GLY A 24 4.54 11.51 -6.77
N ALA A 25 5.25 12.40 -6.08
CA ALA A 25 5.22 12.40 -4.63
C ALA A 25 3.75 12.55 -4.24
N TYR A 26 3.11 11.47 -3.78
CA TYR A 26 1.76 11.54 -3.27
C TYR A 26 1.78 12.53 -2.12
N ASN A 27 1.00 13.61 -2.22
CA ASN A 27 0.87 14.54 -1.11
C ASN A 27 0.04 13.83 -0.03
N THR A 28 0.74 13.21 0.92
CA THR A 28 0.14 12.43 2.01
C THR A 28 -0.43 13.32 3.12
N GLU A 29 -0.12 14.62 3.16
CA GLU A 29 -0.77 15.57 4.08
C GLU A 29 -2.29 15.62 3.85
N ASN A 30 -2.72 15.40 2.59
CA ASN A 30 -4.13 15.32 2.26
C ASN A 30 -4.85 14.13 2.91
N PHE A 31 -4.15 13.13 3.47
CA PHE A 31 -4.81 12.01 4.13
C PHE A 31 -5.38 12.38 5.49
N ARG A 32 -4.87 13.44 6.14
CA ARG A 32 -5.38 13.90 7.44
C ARG A 32 -6.90 14.08 7.46
N LYS A 33 -7.49 14.57 6.36
CA LYS A 33 -8.94 14.77 6.24
C LYS A 33 -9.76 13.48 6.37
N TYR A 34 -9.18 12.32 6.06
CA TYR A 34 -9.84 11.03 6.23
C TYR A 34 -9.79 10.54 7.67
N PHE A 35 -8.70 10.83 8.39
CA PHE A 35 -8.57 10.53 9.82
C PHE A 35 -9.42 11.45 10.70
N GLY A 36 -9.67 12.69 10.27
CA GLY A 36 -10.41 13.69 11.04
C GLY A 36 -9.68 14.04 12.34
N GLU A 37 -10.36 13.83 13.46
CA GLU A 37 -9.82 14.03 14.81
C GLU A 37 -9.11 12.79 15.39
N ASN A 38 -9.19 11.66 14.68
CA ASN A 38 -8.52 10.44 15.10
C ASN A 38 -7.02 10.55 14.80
N ASN A 39 -6.23 10.00 15.70
CA ASN A 39 -4.79 9.85 15.50
C ASN A 39 -4.52 8.47 14.90
N GLY A 40 -3.55 8.37 14.00
CA GLY A 40 -3.30 7.12 13.30
C GLY A 40 -2.30 7.27 12.17
N CYS A 41 -2.04 6.16 11.51
CA CYS A 41 -1.03 6.03 10.48
C CYS A 41 -1.54 5.20 9.31
N PHE A 42 -0.94 5.40 8.15
CA PHE A 42 -1.21 4.60 6.96
C PHE A 42 0.09 4.36 6.22
N VAL A 43 0.37 3.11 5.90
CA VAL A 43 1.47 2.72 5.01
C VAL A 43 0.94 1.87 3.88
N LEU A 44 1.43 2.15 2.68
CA LEU A 44 1.20 1.35 1.49
C LEU A 44 2.50 1.16 0.73
N TYR A 45 2.75 -0.06 0.27
CA TYR A 45 3.86 -0.42 -0.59
C TYR A 45 3.33 -0.82 -1.98
N ASP A 46 3.78 -0.10 -3.00
CA ASP A 46 3.56 -0.45 -4.40
C ASP A 46 4.64 -1.44 -4.85
N VAL A 47 4.24 -2.68 -5.10
CA VAL A 47 5.18 -3.77 -5.43
C VAL A 47 5.87 -3.52 -6.77
N ASN A 48 5.16 -2.95 -7.74
CA ASN A 48 5.65 -2.78 -9.11
C ASN A 48 6.72 -1.70 -9.17
N ASN A 49 6.44 -0.58 -8.52
CA ASN A 49 7.30 0.59 -8.55
C ASN A 49 8.28 0.63 -7.38
N ARG A 50 8.15 -0.29 -6.41
CA ARG A 50 9.01 -0.47 -5.24
C ARG A 50 9.15 0.80 -4.39
N TYR A 51 8.04 1.47 -4.12
CA TYR A 51 8.02 2.66 -3.26
C TYR A 51 6.93 2.58 -2.20
N TYR A 52 7.10 3.40 -1.15
CA TYR A 52 6.15 3.53 -0.06
C TYR A 52 5.37 4.84 -0.18
N ILE A 53 4.09 4.78 0.17
CA ILE A 53 3.27 5.93 0.53
C ILE A 53 3.02 5.82 2.04
N ARG A 54 3.34 6.88 2.78
CA ARG A 54 3.18 6.89 4.23
C ARG A 54 2.53 8.17 4.73
N TYR A 55 1.67 8.01 5.72
CA TYR A 55 1.10 9.10 6.49
C TYR A 55 1.33 8.84 7.97
N ASN A 56 1.85 9.87 8.64
CA ASN A 56 2.27 9.81 10.04
C ASN A 56 3.36 8.77 10.29
N ASP A 57 4.57 9.03 9.75
CA ASP A 57 5.71 8.13 9.81
C ASP A 57 6.08 7.72 11.23
N GLU A 58 5.97 8.62 12.20
CA GLU A 58 6.22 8.32 13.61
C GLU A 58 5.30 7.18 14.08
N LEU A 59 4.00 7.28 13.84
CA LEU A 59 3.04 6.24 14.21
C LEU A 59 3.13 5.00 13.32
N CYS A 60 3.58 5.10 12.07
CA CYS A 60 3.84 3.91 11.24
C CYS A 60 4.94 3.02 11.82
N ASN A 61 5.86 3.58 12.61
CA ASN A 61 6.96 2.86 13.26
C ASN A 61 6.65 2.47 14.71
N LYS A 62 5.56 2.98 15.30
CA LYS A 62 5.10 2.58 16.63
C LYS A 62 4.51 1.17 16.59
N LYS A 63 4.90 0.35 17.55
CA LYS A 63 4.33 -0.99 17.73
C LYS A 63 2.95 -0.89 18.36
N THR A 64 1.92 -1.22 17.57
CA THR A 64 0.53 -1.31 18.04
C THR A 64 0.17 -2.73 18.48
N ASP A 65 1.05 -3.69 18.21
CA ASP A 65 1.04 -5.08 18.67
C ASP A 65 2.51 -5.56 18.69
N SER A 66 2.76 -6.83 18.39
CA SER A 66 4.07 -7.42 18.11
C SER A 66 4.83 -6.70 16.99
N LEU A 67 4.10 -6.11 16.03
CA LEU A 67 4.63 -5.38 14.88
C LEU A 67 4.01 -3.98 14.76
N SER A 68 4.79 -3.06 14.20
CA SER A 68 4.32 -1.78 13.67
C SER A 68 3.65 -1.94 12.31
N ALA A 69 3.00 -0.88 11.83
CA ALA A 69 2.39 -0.88 10.50
C ALA A 69 3.45 -1.07 9.39
N ASN A 70 4.63 -0.45 9.53
CA ASN A 70 5.76 -0.64 8.61
C ASN A 70 6.25 -2.09 8.61
N GLU A 71 6.54 -2.66 9.77
CA GLU A 71 7.00 -4.07 9.89
C GLU A 71 5.95 -5.05 9.33
N THR A 72 4.65 -4.74 9.51
CA THR A 72 3.56 -5.55 8.93
C THR A 72 3.62 -5.57 7.40
N VAL A 73 3.86 -4.43 6.76
CA VAL A 73 4.01 -4.35 5.30
C VAL A 73 5.30 -5.04 4.83
N GLU A 74 6.41 -4.91 5.55
CA GLU A 74 7.64 -5.67 5.27
C GLU A 74 7.39 -7.17 5.29
N LEU A 75 6.72 -7.66 6.34
CA LEU A 75 6.40 -9.07 6.46
C LEU A 75 5.49 -9.58 5.33
N MET A 76 4.51 -8.78 4.89
CA MET A 76 3.65 -9.14 3.75
C MET A 76 4.43 -9.27 2.44
N LYS A 77 5.51 -8.50 2.25
CA LYS A 77 6.37 -8.60 1.05
C LYS A 77 7.15 -9.91 1.01
N GLU A 78 7.63 -10.35 2.17
CA GLU A 78 8.53 -11.50 2.28
C GLU A 78 7.78 -12.83 2.43
N ASN A 79 6.61 -12.79 3.08
CA ASN A 79 5.88 -13.98 3.48
C ASN A 79 4.47 -14.03 2.86
N ARG A 80 4.31 -14.90 1.85
CA ARG A 80 3.01 -15.13 1.19
C ARG A 80 1.97 -15.78 2.10
N TYR A 81 2.35 -16.45 3.18
CA TYR A 81 1.38 -17.09 4.07
C TYR A 81 0.54 -16.07 4.83
N VAL A 82 1.12 -14.93 5.21
CA VAL A 82 0.38 -13.82 5.85
C VAL A 82 -0.77 -13.32 4.97
N GLN A 83 -0.60 -13.43 3.65
CA GLN A 83 -1.59 -13.00 2.66
C GLN A 83 -2.82 -13.91 2.60
N ASN A 84 -2.69 -15.17 3.05
CA ASN A 84 -3.77 -16.16 3.00
C ASN A 84 -4.80 -15.93 4.11
N ASP A 85 -4.43 -15.20 5.17
CA ASP A 85 -5.32 -14.89 6.30
C ASP A 85 -6.28 -13.74 5.99
N PHE A 86 -6.18 -13.12 4.81
CA PHE A 86 -7.01 -11.99 4.41
C PHE A 86 -8.29 -12.44 3.70
N ASN A 87 -9.41 -11.90 4.19
CA ASN A 87 -10.72 -12.13 3.62
C ASN A 87 -10.94 -11.25 2.40
N PHE A 88 -11.81 -11.68 1.49
CA PHE A 88 -12.29 -10.82 0.42
C PHE A 88 -13.19 -9.73 1.02
N GLU A 89 -12.88 -8.47 0.75
CA GLU A 89 -13.60 -7.32 1.32
C GLU A 89 -14.48 -6.64 0.27
N SER A 90 -13.93 -6.40 -0.93
CA SER A 90 -14.63 -5.71 -2.02
C SER A 90 -13.91 -5.84 -3.36
N GLU A 91 -14.65 -5.58 -4.42
CA GLU A 91 -14.15 -5.49 -5.79
C GLU A 91 -14.78 -4.26 -6.47
N ASN A 92 -13.95 -3.43 -7.09
CA ASN A 92 -14.38 -2.20 -7.76
C ASN A 92 -13.45 -1.88 -8.92
N SER A 93 -14.03 -1.53 -10.08
CA SER A 93 -13.30 -0.94 -11.22
C SER A 93 -12.02 -1.70 -11.63
N GLY A 94 -12.04 -3.04 -11.54
CA GLY A 94 -10.89 -3.90 -11.88
C GLY A 94 -9.85 -4.08 -10.77
N SER A 95 -10.15 -3.63 -9.55
CA SER A 95 -9.36 -3.87 -8.34
C SER A 95 -10.08 -4.85 -7.40
N ARG A 96 -9.31 -5.68 -6.71
CA ARG A 96 -9.78 -6.63 -5.69
C ARG A 96 -9.08 -6.33 -4.38
N LEU A 97 -9.84 -5.99 -3.35
CA LEU A 97 -9.36 -5.73 -2.00
C LEU A 97 -9.56 -6.99 -1.15
N LYS A 98 -8.47 -7.42 -0.52
CA LYS A 98 -8.51 -8.38 0.57
C LYS A 98 -7.91 -7.75 1.82
N GLY A 99 -8.48 -8.03 2.98
CA GLY A 99 -7.92 -7.51 4.23
C GLY A 99 -8.44 -8.25 5.45
N LYS A 100 -8.00 -7.74 6.60
CA LYS A 100 -8.44 -8.19 7.91
C LYS A 100 -8.41 -7.02 8.87
N SER A 101 -9.52 -6.82 9.57
CA SER A 101 -9.62 -5.85 10.67
C SER A 101 -9.31 -6.53 11.99
N GLU A 102 -8.58 -5.85 12.86
CA GLU A 102 -8.30 -6.31 14.22
C GLU A 102 -8.37 -5.12 15.20
N LYS A 103 -8.94 -5.36 16.38
CA LYS A 103 -8.86 -4.42 17.51
C LYS A 103 -7.79 -4.91 18.45
N ILE A 104 -6.84 -4.05 18.79
CA ILE A 104 -5.65 -4.40 19.56
C ILE A 104 -5.48 -3.38 20.68
N MET A 105 -5.15 -3.87 21.87
CA MET A 105 -4.72 -3.02 22.98
C MET A 105 -3.19 -3.01 23.01
N SER A 106 -2.58 -1.83 22.90
CA SER A 106 -1.16 -1.64 23.14
C SER A 106 -0.96 -0.61 24.23
N GLU A 107 -0.27 -1.03 25.29
CA GLU A 107 -0.17 -0.28 26.55
C GLU A 107 -1.56 0.09 27.09
N ASN A 108 -1.90 1.38 27.05
CA ASN A 108 -3.19 1.93 27.50
C ASN A 108 -4.00 2.54 26.35
N THR A 109 -3.66 2.19 25.11
CA THR A 109 -4.32 2.72 23.91
C THR A 109 -4.94 1.59 23.11
N ALA A 110 -6.24 1.72 22.84
CA ALA A 110 -6.94 0.85 21.92
C ALA A 110 -6.67 1.30 20.49
N TYR A 111 -6.31 0.37 19.62
CA TYR A 111 -6.17 0.60 18.19
C TYR A 111 -7.18 -0.26 17.44
N GLU A 112 -7.71 0.29 16.37
CA GLU A 112 -8.27 -0.50 15.30
C GLU A 112 -7.30 -0.51 14.13
N THR A 113 -7.06 -1.70 13.59
CA THR A 113 -6.18 -1.90 12.46
C THR A 113 -6.95 -2.49 11.29
N PHE A 114 -6.48 -2.19 10.09
CA PHE A 114 -6.89 -2.87 8.87
C PHE A 114 -5.67 -3.04 7.98
N LYS A 115 -5.35 -4.29 7.64
CA LYS A 115 -4.18 -4.64 6.84
C LYS A 115 -4.58 -5.58 5.73
N GLY A 116 -3.89 -5.51 4.60
CA GLY A 116 -4.31 -6.27 3.45
C GLY A 116 -3.57 -5.98 2.16
N ILE A 117 -4.22 -6.40 1.08
CA ILE A 117 -3.68 -6.42 -0.27
C ILE A 117 -4.73 -5.89 -1.23
N VAL A 118 -4.29 -5.02 -2.13
CA VAL A 118 -5.07 -4.63 -3.31
C VAL A 118 -4.39 -5.21 -4.55
N LYS A 119 -5.15 -5.91 -5.38
CA LYS A 119 -4.71 -6.33 -6.72
C LYS A 119 -5.52 -5.59 -7.75
N MET A 120 -4.87 -4.80 -8.61
CA MET A 120 -5.52 -4.03 -9.67
C MET A 120 -4.79 -4.30 -10.98
N GLN A 121 -5.46 -4.95 -11.94
CA GLN A 121 -4.83 -5.38 -13.20
C GLN A 121 -3.53 -6.17 -12.94
N ASN A 122 -2.37 -5.63 -13.33
CA ASN A 122 -1.04 -6.21 -13.10
C ASN A 122 -0.31 -5.62 -11.89
N GLU A 123 -0.98 -4.78 -11.10
CA GLU A 123 -0.41 -4.09 -9.96
C GLU A 123 -0.82 -4.75 -8.63
N THR A 124 0.12 -4.82 -7.69
CA THR A 124 -0.12 -5.31 -6.33
C THR A 124 0.33 -4.27 -5.31
N TYR A 125 -0.51 -4.04 -4.31
CA TYR A 125 -0.24 -3.14 -3.21
C TYR A 125 -0.44 -3.86 -1.89
N TYR A 126 0.48 -3.63 -0.95
CA TYR A 126 0.36 -4.08 0.43
C TYR A 126 0.13 -2.88 1.32
N PHE A 127 -0.81 -2.95 2.25
CA PHE A 127 -1.11 -1.81 3.12
C PHE A 127 -1.35 -2.23 4.56
N SER A 128 -1.10 -1.30 5.47
CA SER A 128 -1.48 -1.39 6.87
C SER A 128 -1.89 -0.01 7.38
N ILE A 129 -3.02 0.04 8.09
CA ILE A 129 -3.50 1.22 8.82
C ILE A 129 -3.72 0.84 10.28
N ALA A 130 -3.38 1.78 11.16
CA ALA A 130 -3.73 1.73 12.58
C ALA A 130 -4.32 3.08 12.99
N VAL A 131 -5.42 3.03 13.74
CA VAL A 131 -6.15 4.21 14.22
C VAL A 131 -6.37 4.07 15.72
N GLU A 132 -5.96 5.08 16.48
CA GLU A 132 -6.23 5.16 17.91
C GLU A 132 -7.73 5.37 18.15
N LEU A 133 -8.32 4.50 18.97
CA LEU A 133 -9.70 4.58 19.40
C LEU A 133 -9.77 5.43 20.68
N LYS A 134 -10.44 6.57 20.60
CA LYS A 134 -10.74 7.42 21.76
C LYS A 134 -11.99 6.95 22.53
N ASP A 135 -12.90 6.23 21.86
CA ASP A 135 -14.15 5.67 22.40
C ASP A 135 -14.52 4.34 21.71
N THR A 136 -15.50 3.61 22.25
CA THR A 136 -15.94 2.27 21.78
C THR A 136 -16.71 2.26 20.45
N SER A 137 -16.98 3.43 19.84
CA SER A 137 -17.84 3.51 18.66
C SER A 137 -17.08 3.33 17.33
N GLU A 138 -17.53 2.28 16.63
CA GLU A 138 -17.40 1.93 15.21
C GLU A 138 -16.01 1.73 14.57
N ASN A 139 -16.04 0.87 13.55
CA ASN A 139 -14.88 0.39 12.80
C ASN A 139 -14.36 1.47 11.83
N LYS A 140 -13.45 2.33 12.27
CA LYS A 140 -12.91 3.48 11.54
C LYS A 140 -11.76 3.10 10.61
N ALA A 141 -10.92 2.12 10.97
CA ALA A 141 -9.67 1.87 10.23
C ALA A 141 -9.92 1.42 8.80
N LYS A 142 -10.86 0.47 8.60
CA LYS A 142 -11.22 -0.02 7.27
C LYS A 142 -11.80 1.09 6.39
N ASP A 143 -12.72 1.88 6.90
CA ASP A 143 -13.37 2.96 6.15
C ASP A 143 -12.40 4.07 5.76
N ILE A 144 -11.50 4.45 6.67
CA ILE A 144 -10.43 5.42 6.39
C ILE A 144 -9.51 4.85 5.31
N CYS A 145 -9.12 3.58 5.42
CA CYS A 145 -8.29 2.92 4.43
C CYS A 145 -8.92 2.95 3.04
N ILE A 146 -10.19 2.52 2.91
CA ILE A 146 -10.90 2.52 1.62
C ILE A 146 -10.96 3.94 1.04
N LYS A 147 -11.24 4.97 1.85
CA LYS A 147 -11.23 6.36 1.38
C LYS A 147 -9.85 6.79 0.85
N ILE A 148 -8.77 6.38 1.51
CA ILE A 148 -7.39 6.64 1.05
C ILE A 148 -7.12 5.90 -0.25
N LEU A 149 -7.39 4.60 -0.33
CA LEU A 149 -7.20 3.77 -1.52
C LEU A 149 -7.99 4.34 -2.73
N ASN A 150 -9.22 4.79 -2.51
CA ASN A 150 -10.04 5.44 -3.55
C ASN A 150 -9.46 6.78 -3.99
N SER A 151 -8.92 7.58 -3.05
CA SER A 151 -8.26 8.84 -3.38
C SER A 151 -6.99 8.65 -4.22
N LEU A 152 -6.33 7.51 -4.04
CA LEU A 152 -5.16 7.07 -4.78
C LEU A 152 -5.53 6.42 -6.12
N LYS A 153 -6.81 6.18 -6.38
CA LYS A 153 -7.35 5.48 -7.57
C LYS A 153 -6.80 4.06 -7.71
N ILE A 154 -6.60 3.37 -6.58
CA ILE A 154 -6.14 1.97 -6.55
C ILE A 154 -7.23 1.00 -6.07
N HIS A 155 -8.32 1.51 -5.50
CA HIS A 155 -9.55 0.78 -5.17
C HIS A 155 -10.78 1.67 -5.42
#